data_AF-A0A547LA11-F1
#
_entry.id   AF-A0A547LA11-F1
#
_cell.length_a   1.000
_cell.length_b   1.000
_cell.length_c   1.000
_cell.angle_alpha   90.00
_cell.angle_beta   90.00
_cell.angle_gamma   90.00
#
_symmetry.space_group_name_H-M   'P 1'
#
loop_
_entity.id
_entity.type
_entity.pdbx_description
1 polymer ?
#
loop_
_entity_poly.entity_id
_entity_poly.type
_entity_poly.pdbx_seq_one_letter_code
_entity_poly.pdbx_strand_id
1 'polypeptide(L)'
;MSTPCWQCRRCGTGMRRRRKSHGRSRGRTNRPNDGQQSGFAPGGGPMASNEAPREAATTRIFHCRLIPPRPDFAFTMTDEERELMSRHADYLRAKLREGTMILAGPVADPAGPWGLLILRAGSEADAKAITDGDPVARSGRGFRYEILPMISTIM
;
A
#
# COMPACT_ATOMS: atom_id res chain seq x y z
N MET A 1 5.58 21.33 29.48
CA MET A 1 4.76 21.67 28.30
C MET A 1 4.59 20.38 27.52
N SER A 2 3.37 19.85 27.51
CA SER A 2 3.08 18.45 27.16
C SER A 2 3.03 18.24 25.65
N THR A 3 3.76 17.25 25.17
CA THR A 3 3.76 16.78 23.78
C THR A 3 2.39 16.21 23.42
N PRO A 4 1.76 16.58 22.29
CA PRO A 4 0.54 15.90 21.83
C PRO A 4 0.93 14.52 21.32
N CYS A 5 0.69 13.52 22.15
CA CYS A 5 0.78 12.11 21.80
C CYS A 5 -0.24 11.81 20.69
N TRP A 6 0.23 11.33 19.55
CA TRP A 6 -0.62 10.77 18.50
C TRP A 6 -1.20 9.43 18.98
N GLN A 7 -2.19 9.50 19.87
CA GLN A 7 -2.90 8.34 20.37
C GLN A 7 -3.85 7.82 19.30
N CYS A 8 -3.47 6.67 18.73
CA CYS A 8 -4.31 5.77 17.97
C CYS A 8 -5.53 5.34 18.82
N ARG A 9 -6.73 5.84 18.50
CA ARG A 9 -7.96 5.31 19.10
C ARG A 9 -8.34 4.01 18.42
N ARG A 10 -8.03 2.90 19.08
CA ARG A 10 -8.75 1.63 18.96
C ARG A 10 -10.13 1.77 19.63
N CYS A 11 -11.18 1.48 18.89
CA CYS A 11 -12.50 1.04 19.35
C CYS A 11 -13.12 0.30 18.15
N GLY A 12 -13.61 -0.94 18.20
CA GLY A 12 -14.13 -1.71 19.31
C GLY A 12 -15.59 -2.05 19.00
N THR A 13 -15.82 -3.31 18.62
CA THR A 13 -17.07 -4.10 18.78
C THR A 13 -18.30 -3.86 17.89
N GLY A 14 -18.90 -4.99 17.46
CA GLY A 14 -20.29 -5.14 17.02
C GLY A 14 -20.43 -5.48 15.54
N MET A 15 -21.22 -6.45 15.07
CA MET A 15 -22.13 -7.39 15.72
C MET A 15 -22.59 -8.40 14.64
N ARG A 16 -22.61 -9.69 14.97
CA ARG A 16 -23.24 -10.76 14.15
C ARG A 16 -24.74 -10.50 13.97
N ARG A 17 -25.29 -10.64 12.76
CA ARG A 17 -26.70 -11.00 12.50
C ARG A 17 -26.78 -11.95 11.30
N ARG A 18 -26.96 -13.25 11.51
CA ARG A 18 -28.21 -14.04 11.66
C ARG A 18 -28.86 -14.40 10.31
N ARG A 19 -28.74 -15.70 9.98
CA ARG A 19 -29.44 -16.46 8.94
C ARG A 19 -30.94 -16.18 8.91
N LYS A 20 -31.52 -16.20 7.71
CA LYS A 20 -32.89 -16.68 7.47
C LYS A 20 -32.87 -17.74 6.37
N SER A 21 -33.28 -18.94 6.76
CA SER A 21 -33.76 -20.01 5.90
C SER A 21 -35.22 -19.75 5.52
N HIS A 22 -35.66 -20.26 4.37
CA HIS A 22 -36.86 -21.10 4.14
C HIS A 22 -37.28 -21.06 2.66
N GLY A 23 -37.54 -22.22 2.08
CA GLY A 23 -38.15 -22.36 0.75
C GLY A 23 -37.87 -23.72 0.13
N ARG A 24 -38.70 -24.72 0.47
CA ARG A 24 -38.61 -26.11 0.01
C ARG A 24 -39.78 -26.40 -0.93
N SER A 25 -39.51 -26.87 -2.16
CA SER A 25 -40.41 -27.74 -2.94
C SER A 25 -39.60 -28.31 -4.12
N ARG A 26 -39.15 -29.57 -4.09
CA ARG A 26 -39.85 -30.78 -4.59
C ARG A 26 -40.34 -30.66 -6.04
N GLY A 27 -39.53 -31.21 -6.95
CA GLY A 27 -39.92 -31.64 -8.30
C GLY A 27 -39.00 -32.76 -8.76
N ARG A 28 -39.53 -33.99 -8.74
CA ARG A 28 -38.99 -35.25 -9.31
C ARG A 28 -39.01 -35.10 -10.85
N THR A 29 -38.09 -35.61 -11.67
CA THR A 29 -37.92 -37.02 -12.07
C THR A 29 -36.66 -37.22 -12.93
N ASN A 30 -36.02 -38.38 -12.77
CA ASN A 30 -34.94 -38.91 -13.61
C ASN A 30 -35.36 -39.12 -15.08
N ARG A 31 -34.39 -38.97 -16.00
CA ARG A 31 -34.25 -39.81 -17.20
C ARG A 31 -32.80 -39.76 -17.72
N PRO A 32 -32.09 -40.89 -17.87
CA PRO A 32 -30.86 -40.96 -18.66
C PRO A 32 -31.17 -41.43 -20.09
N ASN A 33 -30.46 -40.92 -21.09
CA ASN A 33 -29.88 -41.79 -22.13
C ASN A 33 -28.85 -41.08 -23.02
N ASP A 34 -27.72 -41.75 -23.16
CA ASP A 34 -26.87 -41.99 -24.33
C ASP A 34 -26.75 -40.95 -25.46
N GLY A 35 -25.50 -40.75 -25.88
CA GLY A 35 -25.22 -40.72 -27.30
C GLY A 35 -24.16 -39.74 -27.77
N GLN A 36 -22.96 -40.28 -27.96
CA GLN A 36 -22.20 -40.15 -29.22
C GLN A 36 -21.17 -39.02 -29.36
N GLN A 37 -19.99 -39.50 -29.75
CA GLN A 37 -18.72 -38.84 -30.00
C GLN A 37 -18.72 -38.12 -31.37
N SER A 38 -17.84 -37.12 -31.51
CA SER A 38 -16.78 -37.03 -32.53
C SER A 38 -16.53 -35.58 -32.98
N GLY A 39 -15.27 -35.20 -33.13
CA GLY A 39 -14.87 -33.93 -33.75
C GLY A 39 -13.46 -33.46 -33.37
N PHE A 40 -12.45 -34.10 -33.96
CA PHE A 40 -11.06 -33.64 -33.99
C PHE A 40 -10.92 -32.33 -34.79
N ALA A 41 -10.17 -31.34 -34.27
CA ALA A 41 -9.22 -30.54 -35.06
C ALA A 41 -8.20 -29.82 -34.13
N PRO A 42 -6.96 -29.58 -34.60
CA PRO A 42 -5.79 -29.34 -33.76
C PRO A 42 -5.37 -27.85 -33.70
N GLY A 43 -4.51 -27.52 -32.74
CA GLY A 43 -3.68 -26.30 -32.83
C GLY A 43 -3.96 -25.24 -31.77
N GLY A 44 -3.58 -25.54 -30.53
CA GLY A 44 -3.40 -24.53 -29.49
C GLY A 44 -2.17 -24.92 -28.71
N GLY A 45 -0.99 -24.52 -29.19
CA GLY A 45 0.25 -24.73 -28.45
C GLY A 45 0.13 -24.15 -27.04
N PRO A 46 0.79 -24.71 -26.03
CA PRO A 46 0.81 -24.08 -24.73
C PRO A 46 1.47 -22.72 -24.91
N MET A 47 0.70 -21.65 -24.71
CA MET A 47 1.24 -20.37 -24.30
C MET A 47 1.97 -20.67 -22.99
N ALA A 48 3.25 -21.00 -23.11
CA ALA A 48 4.17 -20.89 -22.01
C ALA A 48 4.09 -19.43 -21.60
N SER A 49 3.28 -19.17 -20.58
CA SER A 49 3.42 -18.00 -19.74
C SER A 49 4.86 -18.06 -19.27
N ASN A 50 5.73 -17.38 -20.02
CA ASN A 50 7.10 -17.12 -19.65
C ASN A 50 7.06 -16.10 -18.52
N GLU A 51 6.46 -16.50 -17.41
CA GLU A 51 6.72 -15.92 -16.11
C GLU A 51 8.08 -16.48 -15.72
N ALA A 52 9.10 -15.96 -16.43
CA ALA A 52 10.47 -16.05 -16.00
C ALA A 52 10.43 -15.73 -14.50
N PRO A 53 11.04 -16.56 -13.64
CA PRO A 53 11.15 -16.23 -12.23
C PRO A 53 11.66 -14.80 -12.17
N ARG A 54 10.90 -13.88 -11.55
CA ARG A 54 11.42 -12.54 -11.24
C ARG A 54 12.74 -12.82 -10.54
N GLU A 55 13.83 -12.67 -11.27
CA GLU A 55 15.20 -12.77 -10.81
C GLU A 55 15.19 -12.10 -9.45
N ALA A 56 15.49 -12.87 -8.39
CA ALA A 56 15.21 -12.46 -7.01
C ALA A 56 15.81 -11.08 -6.79
N ALA A 57 14.97 -10.05 -6.93
CA ALA A 57 15.47 -8.73 -7.26
C ALA A 57 16.23 -8.24 -6.04
N THR A 58 17.53 -7.99 -6.20
CA THR A 58 18.40 -7.53 -5.13
C THR A 58 17.80 -6.27 -4.56
N THR A 59 17.10 -6.40 -3.43
CA THR A 59 16.28 -5.32 -2.94
C THR A 59 17.15 -4.42 -2.07
N ARG A 60 17.22 -3.16 -2.43
CA ARG A 60 17.99 -2.14 -1.73
C ARG A 60 17.10 -1.42 -0.73
N ILE A 61 17.72 -0.86 0.30
CA ILE A 61 17.04 0.00 1.26
C ILE A 61 17.32 1.46 0.89
N PHE A 62 16.27 2.27 0.91
CA PHE A 62 16.33 3.69 0.60
C PHE A 62 15.92 4.50 1.82
N HIS A 63 16.70 5.54 2.09
CA HIS A 63 16.34 6.64 2.95
C HIS A 63 15.59 7.68 2.13
N CYS A 64 14.35 7.96 2.51
CA CYS A 64 13.51 8.95 1.86
C CYS A 64 13.14 10.02 2.89
N ARG A 65 13.60 11.25 2.64
CA ARG A 65 13.29 12.42 3.44
C ARG A 65 12.20 13.24 2.76
N LEU A 66 11.06 13.39 3.44
CA LEU A 66 9.98 14.28 3.04
C LEU A 66 10.20 15.67 3.65
N ILE A 67 10.46 16.64 2.80
CA ILE A 67 10.64 18.04 3.18
C ILE A 67 9.29 18.76 3.01
N PRO A 68 8.71 19.31 4.09
CA PRO A 68 7.48 20.10 3.99
C PRO A 68 7.73 21.43 3.26
N PRO A 69 6.67 22.09 2.76
CA PRO A 69 6.82 23.36 2.04
C PRO A 69 7.38 24.50 2.89
N ARG A 70 7.29 24.40 4.22
CA ARG A 70 7.76 25.40 5.18
C ARG A 70 8.15 24.77 6.53
N PRO A 71 9.09 25.37 7.29
CA PRO A 71 9.65 24.76 8.52
C PRO A 71 8.64 24.58 9.66
N ASP A 72 7.64 25.46 9.75
CA ASP A 72 6.59 25.45 10.78
C ASP A 72 5.36 24.62 10.37
N PHE A 73 5.42 23.92 9.22
CA PHE A 73 4.29 23.18 8.63
C PHE A 73 3.61 22.25 9.63
N ALA A 74 4.39 21.50 10.41
CA ALA A 74 3.85 20.58 11.40
C ALA A 74 2.96 21.23 12.47
N PHE A 75 3.12 22.54 12.71
CA PHE A 75 2.46 23.27 13.79
C PHE A 75 1.32 24.18 13.30
N THR A 76 1.37 24.62 12.05
CA THR A 76 0.42 25.62 11.51
C THR A 76 -0.33 25.10 10.29
N MET A 77 -0.60 23.80 10.21
CA MET A 77 -1.41 23.21 9.13
C MET A 77 -2.82 23.84 9.08
N THR A 78 -3.37 24.02 7.88
CA THR A 78 -4.80 24.25 7.66
C THR A 78 -5.59 22.94 7.79
N ASP A 79 -6.93 23.01 7.78
CA ASP A 79 -7.76 21.80 7.80
C ASP A 79 -7.60 20.95 6.53
N GLU A 80 -7.44 21.59 5.38
CA GLU A 80 -7.13 20.87 4.12
C GLU A 80 -5.77 20.17 4.18
N GLU A 81 -4.76 20.82 4.77
CA GLU A 81 -3.43 20.24 4.96
C GLU A 81 -3.46 19.09 5.97
N ARG A 82 -4.25 19.21 7.04
CA ARG A 82 -4.50 18.11 7.98
C ARG A 82 -5.15 16.91 7.30
N GLU A 83 -6.15 17.14 6.45
CA GLU A 83 -6.80 16.07 5.70
C GLU A 83 -5.83 15.40 4.72
N LEU A 84 -5.02 16.21 4.02
CA LEU A 84 -3.95 15.69 3.17
C LEU A 84 -2.96 14.82 3.96
N MET A 85 -2.58 15.23 5.17
CA MET A 85 -1.68 14.48 6.02
C MET A 85 -2.31 13.19 6.58
N SER A 86 -3.64 13.16 6.75
CA SER A 86 -4.36 11.92 7.04
C SER A 86 -4.24 10.93 5.87
N ARG A 87 -4.50 11.39 4.63
CA ARG A 87 -4.38 10.54 3.43
C ARG A 87 -2.95 10.03 3.23
N HIS A 88 -1.96 10.89 3.48
CA HIS A 88 -0.55 10.51 3.51
C HIS A 88 -0.28 9.40 4.53
N ALA A 89 -0.72 9.57 5.78
CA ALA A 89 -0.52 8.56 6.82
C ALA A 89 -1.16 7.21 6.45
N ASP A 90 -2.33 7.23 5.82
CA ASP A 90 -3.00 6.00 5.36
C ASP A 90 -2.26 5.33 4.20
N TYR A 91 -1.71 6.11 3.27
CA TYR A 91 -0.82 5.63 2.22
C TYR A 91 0.41 4.93 2.81
N LEU A 92 1.11 5.57 3.75
CA LEU A 92 2.29 4.99 4.41
C LEU A 92 1.94 3.70 5.16
N ARG A 93 0.81 3.67 5.85
CA ARG A 93 0.32 2.45 6.53
C ARG A 93 0.04 1.32 5.55
N ALA A 94 -0.47 1.61 4.35
CA ALA A 94 -0.65 0.61 3.31
C ALA A 94 0.70 0.03 2.87
N LYS A 95 1.69 0.89 2.60
CA LYS A 95 3.05 0.47 2.23
C LYS A 95 3.78 -0.32 3.32
N LEU A 96 3.52 -0.02 4.59
CA LEU A 96 4.00 -0.82 5.72
C LEU A 96 3.37 -2.23 5.73
N ARG A 97 2.06 -2.35 5.46
CA ARG A 97 1.38 -3.65 5.36
C ARG A 97 1.83 -4.47 4.14
N GLU A 98 2.17 -3.81 3.04
CA GLU A 98 2.71 -4.44 1.83
C GLU A 98 4.17 -4.93 2.01
N GLY A 99 4.86 -4.51 3.08
CA GLY A 99 6.27 -4.84 3.32
C GLY A 99 7.25 -4.03 2.46
N THR A 100 6.75 -3.11 1.62
CA THR A 100 7.58 -2.18 0.84
C THR A 100 8.18 -1.09 1.73
N MET A 101 7.44 -0.63 2.74
CA MET A 101 7.95 0.31 3.75
C MET A 101 8.42 -0.48 4.98
N ILE A 102 9.58 -0.12 5.54
CA ILE A 102 10.12 -0.69 6.77
C ILE A 102 9.68 0.15 7.97
N LEU A 103 9.84 1.48 7.87
CA LEU A 103 9.38 2.42 8.88
C LEU A 103 9.05 3.77 8.25
N ALA A 104 8.14 4.51 8.88
CA ALA A 104 7.90 5.90 8.54
C ALA A 104 7.46 6.70 9.77
N GLY A 105 7.86 7.96 9.86
CA GLY A 105 7.46 8.85 10.94
C GLY A 105 8.04 10.26 10.82
N PRO A 106 7.46 11.23 11.54
CA PRO A 106 8.02 12.58 11.61
C PRO A 106 9.29 12.58 12.47
N VAL A 107 10.29 13.34 12.04
CA VAL A 107 11.50 13.68 12.79
C VAL A 107 11.30 15.08 13.37
N ALA A 108 11.38 15.18 14.70
CA ALA A 108 11.24 16.43 15.44
C ALA A 108 12.55 17.23 15.43
N ASP A 109 13.00 17.62 14.24
CA ASP A 109 14.18 18.46 14.05
C ASP A 109 13.90 19.89 14.57
N PRO A 110 14.77 20.45 15.45
CA PRO A 110 14.63 21.82 15.94
C PRO A 110 14.60 22.89 14.84
N ALA A 111 15.22 22.63 13.68
CA ALA A 111 15.21 23.54 12.55
C ALA A 111 13.87 23.51 11.77
N GLY A 112 13.02 22.52 12.03
CA GLY A 112 11.74 22.34 11.35
C GLY A 112 11.43 20.85 11.15
N PRO A 113 10.31 20.31 11.65
CA PRO A 113 10.00 18.89 11.51
C PRO A 113 9.91 18.43 10.05
N TRP A 114 10.40 17.22 9.76
CA TRP A 114 10.37 16.61 8.43
C TRP A 114 10.01 15.13 8.51
N GLY A 115 9.65 14.49 7.40
CA GLY A 115 9.24 13.07 7.38
C GLY A 115 10.40 12.13 7.04
N LEU A 116 10.62 11.10 7.87
CA LEU A 116 11.53 9.99 7.57
C LEU A 116 10.72 8.80 7.07
N LEU A 117 11.15 8.25 5.93
CA LEU A 117 10.62 7.01 5.37
C LEU A 117 11.81 6.11 5.03
N ILE A 118 11.80 4.87 5.51
CA ILE A 118 12.74 3.84 5.08
C ILE A 118 11.95 2.80 4.29
N LEU A 119 12.31 2.62 3.02
CA LEU A 119 11.62 1.70 2.13
C LEU A 119 12.58 0.73 1.46
N ARG A 120 12.03 -0.41 1.06
CA ARG A 120 12.68 -1.51 0.38
C ARG A 120 12.21 -1.50 -1.08
N ALA A 121 13.13 -1.33 -2.04
CA ALA A 121 12.83 -1.27 -3.46
C ALA A 121 13.94 -1.90 -4.32
N GLY A 122 13.61 -2.36 -5.54
CA GLY A 122 14.59 -2.99 -6.44
C GLY A 122 15.57 -1.98 -7.06
N SER A 123 15.10 -0.76 -7.30
CA SER A 123 15.85 0.32 -7.91
C SER A 123 15.46 1.68 -7.33
N GLU A 124 16.24 2.71 -7.64
CA GLU A 124 15.89 4.10 -7.30
C GLU A 124 14.63 4.56 -8.04
N ALA A 125 14.39 4.07 -9.27
CA ALA A 125 13.17 4.35 -10.01
C ALA A 125 11.93 3.78 -9.31
N ASP A 126 12.02 2.57 -8.75
CA ASP A 126 10.94 1.98 -7.96
C ASP A 126 10.69 2.77 -6.66
N ALA A 127 11.76 3.16 -5.96
CA ALA A 127 11.69 4.01 -4.77
C ALA A 127 10.99 5.34 -5.10
N LYS A 128 11.39 5.96 -6.23
CA LYS A 128 10.79 7.19 -6.72
C LYS A 128 9.32 7.01 -7.08
N ALA A 129 8.94 5.91 -7.73
CA ALA A 129 7.54 5.62 -8.03
C ALA A 129 6.69 5.51 -6.77
N ILE A 130 7.24 4.95 -5.68
CA ILE A 130 6.55 4.87 -4.38
C ILE A 130 6.39 6.27 -3.77
N THR A 131 7.41 7.13 -3.80
CA THR A 131 7.30 8.50 -3.26
C THR A 131 6.43 9.40 -4.12
N ASP A 132 6.45 9.24 -5.45
CA ASP A 132 5.60 10.00 -6.39
C ASP A 132 4.12 9.60 -6.27
N GLY A 133 3.85 8.36 -5.82
CA GLY A 133 2.51 7.87 -5.50
C GLY A 133 1.93 8.47 -4.21
N ASP A 134 2.75 9.12 -3.37
CA ASP A 134 2.31 9.70 -2.11
C ASP A 134 1.34 10.88 -2.35
N PRO A 135 0.19 10.94 -1.65
CA PRO A 135 -0.73 12.07 -1.72
C PRO A 135 -0.05 13.44 -1.55
N VAL A 136 0.98 13.57 -0.72
CA VAL A 136 1.68 14.87 -0.53
C VAL A 136 2.46 15.29 -1.77
N ALA A 137 3.11 14.35 -2.46
CA ALA A 137 3.83 14.62 -3.71
C ALA A 137 2.86 15.05 -4.82
N ARG A 138 1.71 14.38 -4.90
CA ARG A 138 0.67 14.66 -5.92
C ARG A 138 -0.15 15.92 -5.64
N SER A 139 -0.06 16.47 -4.43
CA SER A 139 -0.89 17.59 -3.99
C SER A 139 -0.55 18.93 -4.63
N GLY A 140 0.65 19.07 -5.21
CA GLY A 140 1.16 20.35 -5.73
C GLY A 140 1.46 21.39 -4.65
N ARG A 141 1.41 21.04 -3.35
CA ARG A 141 1.58 21.96 -2.22
C ARG A 141 3.04 22.18 -1.80
N GLY A 142 4.00 21.92 -2.69
CA GLY A 142 5.42 22.22 -2.46
C GLY A 142 6.20 21.22 -1.60
N PHE A 143 5.64 20.05 -1.32
CA PHE A 143 6.38 18.95 -0.69
C PHE A 143 7.45 18.40 -1.63
N ARG A 144 8.61 18.01 -1.08
CA ARG A 144 9.72 17.44 -1.84
C ARG A 144 10.27 16.19 -1.17
N TYR A 145 10.65 15.21 -1.97
CA TYR A 145 11.36 14.02 -1.50
C TYR A 145 12.82 14.09 -1.89
N GLU A 146 13.70 13.82 -0.93
CA GLU A 146 15.09 13.44 -1.17
C GLU A 146 15.20 11.92 -0.98
N ILE A 147 15.68 11.21 -2.00
CA ILE A 147 15.75 9.75 -2.01
C ILE A 147 17.21 9.37 -2.15
N LEU A 148 17.73 8.61 -1.20
CA LEU A 148 19.13 8.19 -1.18
C LEU A 148 19.22 6.69 -0.88
N PRO A 149 20.01 5.91 -1.63
CA PRO A 149 20.26 4.53 -1.29
C PRO A 149 21.08 4.44 0.00
N MET A 150 20.70 3.53 0.90
CA MET A 150 21.51 3.20 2.07
C MET A 150 22.59 2.20 1.68
N ILE A 151 23.85 2.53 1.94
CA ILE A 151 25.01 1.68 1.60
C ILE A 151 24.94 0.35 2.36
N SER A 152 24.51 0.38 3.62
CA SER A 152 24.33 -0.79 4.47
C SER A 152 23.25 -0.51 5.53
N THR A 153 22.57 -1.57 5.99
CA THR A 153 21.49 -1.49 6.98
C THR A 153 21.55 -2.66 7.95
N ILE A 154 21.27 -2.41 9.22
CA ILE A 154 21.03 -3.42 10.25
C ILE A 154 19.53 -3.36 10.57
N MET A 155 18.83 -4.49 10.50
CA MET A 155 17.37 -4.61 10.68
C MET A 155 17.02 -5.69 11.68
#